data_AF-A0A9Q0YQM3-F1
#
_entry.id   AF-A0A9Q0YQM3-F1
#
_cell.length_a   1.000
_cell.length_b   1.000
_cell.length_c   1.000
_cell.angle_alpha   90.00
_cell.angle_beta   90.00
_cell.angle_gamma   90.00
#
_symmetry.space_group_name_H-M   'P 1'
#
loop_
_entity.id
_entity.type
_entity.pdbx_description
1 polymer ?
#
loop_
_entity_poly.entity_id
_entity_poly.type
_entity_poly.pdbx_seq_one_letter_code
_entity_poly.pdbx_strand_id
1 'polypeptide(L)'
;MPETSPPAPPSPLPEASPPAQPVAFPQNESDPRHPQPQDHEMRDHRIKQGPYQPSMSFPKRKCGDRQRSFNPLWYREFPWLEYSPEKDAMFCFSCRFFCKRTPYSVGHINQSFVSKGTCRKNWKDAKEVLRKHGSSMVHKNAELSRCTYLKSIPISQQLDSAAAASKRVRDQKQQENKNIMRRIIDVVLLLARTSHPLRGHDESDESLNKGLFLEILELLGRYDETIKKHLENSARNARYTSPDIQNDILSSAQEVILKEISLEVNDAPFVSVIMDEATDVTHHEQAAIIVRYVDKDMTI
;
A
#
# COMPACT_ATOMS: atom_id res chain seq x y z
N MET A 1 54.97 55.16 -52.73
CA MET A 1 56.04 54.14 -52.81
C MET A 1 57.11 54.50 -51.79
N PRO A 2 57.75 53.56 -51.08
CA PRO A 2 57.29 52.31 -50.47
C PRO A 2 57.45 52.32 -48.92
N GLU A 3 57.16 51.18 -48.31
CA GLU A 3 57.16 50.79 -46.89
C GLU A 3 58.39 51.15 -46.03
N THR A 4 58.19 51.29 -44.70
CA THR A 4 58.56 50.26 -43.69
C THR A 4 58.34 50.76 -42.24
N SER A 5 57.50 50.04 -41.47
CA SER A 5 57.48 50.01 -39.98
C SER A 5 58.75 49.30 -39.46
N PRO A 6 59.21 49.36 -38.18
CA PRO A 6 58.45 49.06 -36.92
C PRO A 6 59.06 49.84 -35.68
N PRO A 7 58.95 49.45 -34.38
CA PRO A 7 58.25 48.34 -33.72
C PRO A 7 57.31 48.70 -32.56
N ALA A 8 56.49 47.72 -32.16
CA ALA A 8 55.48 47.79 -31.12
C ALA A 8 56.07 47.79 -29.69
N PRO A 9 55.41 48.47 -28.72
CA PRO A 9 55.89 48.62 -27.36
C PRO A 9 55.75 47.34 -26.50
N PRO A 10 56.59 47.17 -25.47
CA PRO A 10 56.58 45.98 -24.62
C PRO A 10 55.34 45.92 -23.73
N SER A 11 54.77 44.72 -23.61
CA SER A 11 53.63 44.41 -22.75
C SER A 11 53.98 44.54 -21.25
N PRO A 12 53.09 45.08 -20.40
CA PRO A 12 53.32 45.19 -18.97
C PRO A 12 53.40 43.81 -18.29
N LEU A 13 54.34 43.67 -17.35
CA LEU A 13 54.44 42.51 -16.46
C LEU A 13 53.18 42.41 -15.57
N PRO A 14 52.60 41.21 -15.39
CA PRO A 14 51.40 41.04 -14.59
C PRO A 14 51.69 41.23 -13.09
N GLU A 15 50.86 42.08 -12.50
CA GLU A 15 50.74 42.43 -11.09
C GLU A 15 50.57 41.17 -10.21
N ALA A 16 51.24 41.15 -9.05
CA ALA A 16 51.19 40.03 -8.11
C ALA A 16 49.80 39.92 -7.46
N SER A 17 49.13 38.78 -7.67
CA SER A 17 47.85 38.46 -7.04
C SER A 17 47.95 38.32 -5.50
N PRO A 18 46.91 38.74 -4.75
CA PRO A 18 46.86 38.75 -3.28
C PRO A 18 46.83 37.35 -2.64
N PRO A 19 47.07 37.23 -1.32
CA PRO A 19 47.25 35.94 -0.64
C PRO A 19 46.00 35.05 -0.72
N ALA A 20 46.23 33.75 -0.94
CA ALA A 20 45.19 32.73 -1.02
C ALA A 20 44.30 32.71 0.23
N GLN A 21 42.99 32.84 0.02
CA GLN A 21 41.98 32.67 1.05
C GLN A 21 41.90 31.20 1.52
N PRO A 22 41.41 30.92 2.75
CA PRO A 22 41.27 29.57 3.25
C PRO A 22 40.26 28.79 2.40
N VAL A 23 40.64 27.61 1.94
CA VAL A 23 39.76 26.71 1.18
C VAL A 23 38.57 26.31 2.06
N ALA A 24 37.38 26.82 1.72
CA ALA A 24 36.13 26.42 2.34
C ALA A 24 35.81 24.97 1.94
N PHE A 25 35.77 24.06 2.92
CA PHE A 25 35.22 22.72 2.71
C PHE A 25 33.68 22.81 2.59
N PRO A 26 33.04 22.09 1.66
CA PRO A 26 31.58 22.08 1.55
C PRO A 26 30.95 21.60 2.87
N GLN A 27 29.89 22.27 3.32
CA GLN A 27 29.12 21.90 4.51
C GLN A 27 28.51 20.50 4.30
N ASN A 28 29.18 19.46 4.78
CA ASN A 28 28.65 18.10 4.67
C ASN A 28 27.69 17.84 5.84
N GLU A 29 26.39 17.92 5.58
CA GLU A 29 25.33 17.71 6.57
C GLU A 29 25.37 16.32 7.23
N SER A 30 26.07 15.35 6.63
CA SER A 30 26.25 14.01 7.19
C SER A 30 27.36 13.90 8.23
N ASP A 31 28.18 14.95 8.42
CA ASP A 31 29.27 14.93 9.40
C ASP A 31 28.72 14.68 10.82
N PRO A 32 29.29 13.71 11.58
CA PRO A 32 28.80 13.34 12.90
C PRO A 32 28.87 14.46 13.95
N ARG A 33 29.54 15.56 13.65
CA ARG A 33 29.55 16.77 14.48
C ARG A 33 28.18 17.42 14.60
N HIS A 34 27.34 17.29 13.57
CA HIS A 34 26.03 17.92 13.49
C HIS A 34 25.02 17.16 14.37
N PRO A 35 24.03 17.86 14.94
CA PRO A 35 22.92 17.21 15.62
C PRO A 35 22.16 16.31 14.65
N GLN A 36 21.51 15.29 15.19
CA GLN A 36 20.68 14.40 14.38
C GLN A 36 19.43 15.13 13.87
N PRO A 37 18.92 14.77 12.68
CA PRO A 37 17.63 15.26 12.23
C PRO A 37 16.54 14.95 13.25
N GLN A 38 15.71 15.96 13.54
CA GLN A 38 14.53 15.82 14.39
C GLN A 38 13.34 15.27 13.59
N ASP A 39 13.24 15.67 12.32
CA ASP A 39 12.24 15.16 11.39
C ASP A 39 12.42 13.64 11.16
N HIS A 40 11.31 12.91 11.16
CA HIS A 40 11.32 11.46 11.08
C HIS A 40 11.80 10.95 9.71
N GLU A 41 11.40 11.61 8.62
CA GLU A 41 11.77 11.20 7.26
C GLU A 41 13.25 11.48 6.98
N MET A 42 13.73 12.65 7.35
CA MET A 42 15.15 13.00 7.24
C MET A 42 16.02 12.09 8.11
N ARG A 43 15.55 11.74 9.31
CA ARG A 43 16.25 10.81 10.21
C ARG A 43 16.29 9.40 9.61
N ASP A 44 15.18 8.89 9.10
CA ASP A 44 15.11 7.59 8.43
C ASP A 44 16.04 7.54 7.22
N HIS A 45 16.00 8.59 6.39
CA HIS A 45 16.90 8.73 5.24
C HIS A 45 18.37 8.68 5.66
N ARG A 46 18.77 9.43 6.70
CA ARG A 46 20.15 9.41 7.23
C ARG A 46 20.54 8.04 7.81
N ILE A 47 19.61 7.35 8.46
CA ILE A 47 19.85 5.99 8.99
C ILE A 47 20.10 5.00 7.83
N LYS A 48 19.33 5.11 6.74
CA LYS A 48 19.47 4.29 5.52
C LYS A 48 20.76 4.57 4.75
N GLN A 49 21.23 5.81 4.72
CA GLN A 49 22.53 6.18 4.12
C GLN A 49 23.73 5.55 4.86
N GLY A 50 23.61 5.34 6.17
CA GLY A 50 24.65 4.69 6.97
C GLY A 50 25.80 5.62 7.44
N PRO A 51 26.86 5.03 8.02
CA PRO A 51 27.96 5.75 8.67
C PRO A 51 28.69 6.72 7.75
N TYR A 52 29.00 7.92 8.26
CA TYR A 52 29.81 8.91 7.51
C TYR A 52 31.31 8.56 7.53
N GLN A 53 31.82 8.12 6.37
CA GLN A 53 33.19 7.63 6.19
C GLN A 53 33.91 8.36 5.03
N PRO A 54 34.37 9.60 5.24
CA PRO A 54 35.00 10.39 4.18
C PRO A 54 36.35 9.81 3.75
N SER A 55 36.61 9.83 2.45
CA SER A 55 37.93 9.53 1.88
C SER A 55 38.71 10.84 1.71
N MET A 56 39.69 11.08 2.57
CA MET A 56 40.47 12.31 2.56
C MET A 56 41.88 12.10 3.13
N SER A 57 42.72 13.12 3.00
CA SER A 57 43.98 13.18 3.74
C SER A 57 43.70 13.52 5.21
N PHE A 58 43.96 12.56 6.10
CA PHE A 58 43.71 12.73 7.53
C PHE A 58 44.81 13.57 8.20
N PRO A 59 44.47 14.53 9.08
CA PRO A 59 45.43 15.34 9.82
C PRO A 59 46.40 14.48 10.63
N LYS A 60 47.70 14.80 10.53
CA LYS A 60 48.75 14.15 11.33
C LYS A 60 49.01 14.97 12.59
N ARG A 61 49.15 14.29 13.72
CA ARG A 61 49.51 14.88 15.01
C ARG A 61 50.72 14.18 15.60
N LYS A 62 51.54 14.93 16.32
CA LYS A 62 52.65 14.38 17.10
C LYS A 62 52.08 13.67 18.33
N CYS A 63 52.22 12.34 18.39
CA CYS A 63 51.84 11.50 19.51
C CYS A 63 53.09 10.83 20.07
N GLY A 64 53.70 11.45 21.09
CA GLY A 64 55.06 11.10 21.53
C GLY A 64 56.08 11.45 20.44
N ASP A 65 56.91 10.48 20.06
CA ASP A 65 57.98 10.68 19.05
C ASP A 65 57.54 10.45 17.60
N ARG A 66 56.27 10.04 17.37
CA ARG A 66 55.77 9.69 16.04
C ARG A 66 54.62 10.58 15.61
N GLN A 67 54.58 10.90 14.31
CA GLN A 67 53.41 11.50 13.68
C GLN A 67 52.37 10.42 13.40
N ARG A 68 51.15 10.59 13.91
CA ARG A 68 50.04 9.64 13.75
C ARG A 68 48.78 10.37 13.30
N SER A 69 47.95 9.68 12.53
CA SER A 69 46.66 10.15 12.04
C SER A 69 45.62 9.03 12.15
N PHE A 70 44.36 9.36 11.88
CA PHE A 70 43.33 8.37 11.62
C PHE A 70 43.76 7.44 10.46
N ASN A 71 43.44 6.15 10.58
CA ASN A 71 43.72 5.16 9.54
C ASN A 71 42.40 4.72 8.86
N PRO A 72 42.20 5.00 7.56
CA PRO A 72 40.97 4.64 6.84
C PRO A 72 40.72 3.13 6.77
N LEU A 73 41.73 2.28 6.95
CA LEU A 73 41.54 0.82 7.02
C LEU A 73 40.64 0.40 8.20
N TRP A 74 40.51 1.24 9.23
CA TRP A 74 39.61 0.97 10.34
C TRP A 74 38.13 0.95 9.94
N TYR A 75 37.74 1.61 8.85
CA TYR A 75 36.36 1.52 8.35
C TYR A 75 35.98 0.09 7.93
N ARG A 76 36.95 -0.68 7.41
CA ARG A 76 36.72 -2.08 7.02
C ARG A 76 36.57 -3.00 8.23
N GLU A 77 37.34 -2.73 9.28
CA GLU A 77 37.34 -3.52 10.51
C GLU A 77 36.16 -3.14 11.43
N PHE A 78 35.74 -1.88 11.40
CA PHE A 78 34.66 -1.33 12.21
C PHE A 78 33.65 -0.59 11.34
N PRO A 79 32.71 -1.30 10.68
CA PRO A 79 31.77 -0.68 9.73
C PRO A 79 30.92 0.44 10.33
N TRP A 80 30.65 0.41 11.63
CA TRP A 80 29.88 1.43 12.37
C TRP A 80 30.65 2.73 12.66
N LEU A 81 31.93 2.79 12.33
CA LEU A 81 32.82 3.92 12.63
C LEU A 81 32.52 5.11 11.73
N GLU A 82 32.39 6.29 12.34
CA GLU A 82 32.32 7.57 11.64
C GLU A 82 33.51 8.45 11.99
N TYR A 83 33.85 9.38 11.11
CA TYR A 83 34.91 10.36 11.34
C TYR A 83 34.44 11.76 10.93
N SER A 84 34.69 12.75 11.80
CA SER A 84 34.49 14.17 11.48
C SER A 84 35.82 14.81 11.10
N PRO A 85 35.99 15.26 9.84
CA PRO A 85 37.17 16.01 9.41
C PRO A 85 37.42 17.26 10.24
N GLU A 86 36.37 18.01 10.54
CA GLU A 86 36.49 19.28 11.24
C GLU A 86 36.80 19.11 12.74
N LYS A 87 36.24 18.07 13.38
CA LYS A 87 36.58 17.77 14.79
C LYS A 87 37.84 16.93 14.94
N ASP A 88 38.37 16.35 13.84
CA ASP A 88 39.45 15.37 13.82
C ASP A 88 39.25 14.29 14.90
N ALA A 89 38.08 13.65 14.84
CA ALA A 89 37.58 12.77 15.89
C ALA A 89 36.70 11.65 15.34
N MET A 90 36.73 10.51 16.01
CA MET A 90 35.91 9.34 15.68
C MET A 90 34.60 9.31 16.46
N PHE A 91 33.54 8.79 15.85
CA PHE A 91 32.22 8.58 16.44
C PHE A 91 31.71 7.18 16.09
N CYS A 92 30.66 6.72 16.78
CA CYS A 92 29.96 5.49 16.44
C CYS A 92 28.56 5.82 15.92
N PHE A 93 28.28 5.45 14.67
CA PHE A 93 27.00 5.69 14.02
C PHE A 93 25.84 5.06 14.82
N SER A 94 25.93 3.76 15.09
CA SER A 94 24.88 3.01 15.77
C SER A 94 24.60 3.58 17.16
N CYS A 95 25.66 3.88 17.93
CA CYS A 95 25.48 4.49 19.25
C CYS A 95 24.93 5.92 19.18
N ARG A 96 25.28 6.71 18.16
CA ARG A 96 24.67 8.02 17.96
C ARG A 96 23.16 7.88 17.78
N PHE A 97 22.70 7.04 16.86
CA PHE A 97 21.28 6.99 16.48
C PHE A 97 20.38 6.17 17.41
N PHE A 98 20.94 5.15 18.08
CA PHE A 98 20.16 4.14 18.78
C PHE A 98 20.45 4.01 20.28
N CYS A 99 21.44 4.72 20.84
CA CYS A 99 21.57 4.80 22.30
C CYS A 99 20.55 5.80 22.87
N LYS A 100 19.42 5.27 23.38
CA LYS A 100 18.46 6.08 24.13
C LYS A 100 19.03 6.43 25.50
N ARG A 101 18.99 7.71 25.85
CA ARG A 101 19.23 8.15 27.25
C ARG A 101 18.00 7.76 28.06
N THR A 102 18.04 6.61 28.71
CA THR A 102 17.07 6.25 29.75
C THR A 102 17.66 6.58 31.12
N PRO A 103 16.83 6.85 32.15
CA PRO A 103 17.31 7.11 33.52
C PRO A 103 18.28 6.03 34.04
N TYR A 104 18.11 4.78 33.59
CA TYR A 104 18.94 3.64 33.97
C TYR A 104 20.21 3.46 33.13
N SER A 105 20.34 4.17 31.99
CA SER A 105 21.47 4.02 31.04
C SER A 105 22.45 5.19 31.03
N VAL A 106 22.17 6.27 31.77
CA VAL A 106 22.95 7.53 31.73
C VAL A 106 24.42 7.32 32.11
N GLY A 107 24.72 6.37 33.00
CA GLY A 107 26.09 6.05 33.45
C GLY A 107 26.91 5.17 32.50
N HIS A 108 26.27 4.46 31.56
CA HIS A 108 26.95 3.47 30.70
C HIS A 108 27.20 3.96 29.27
N ILE A 109 26.60 5.09 28.86
CA ILE A 109 26.78 5.64 27.51
C ILE A 109 28.13 6.36 27.41
N ASN A 110 29.01 5.85 26.55
CA ASN A 110 30.28 6.51 26.27
C ASN A 110 30.07 7.76 25.39
N GLN A 111 29.91 8.93 26.03
CA GLN A 111 29.69 10.22 25.35
C GLN A 111 30.81 10.58 24.36
N SER A 112 32.01 9.99 24.50
CA SER A 112 33.09 10.18 23.52
C SER A 112 32.73 9.64 22.14
N PHE A 113 31.93 8.58 22.03
CA PHE A 113 31.52 8.03 20.74
C PHE A 113 30.21 8.62 20.19
N VAL A 114 29.48 9.37 21.01
CA VAL A 114 28.14 9.87 20.67
C VAL A 114 28.15 11.38 20.36
N SER A 115 28.75 12.19 21.22
CA SER A 115 28.61 13.66 21.15
C SER A 115 29.95 14.39 21.13
N LYS A 116 30.92 13.91 21.91
CA LYS A 116 32.22 14.57 22.08
C LYS A 116 33.23 14.13 21.02
N GLY A 117 33.13 12.96 20.42
CA GLY A 117 34.17 12.43 19.53
C GLY A 117 35.38 11.91 20.31
N THR A 118 35.90 10.75 19.92
CA THR A 118 37.00 10.06 20.59
C THR A 118 38.34 10.28 19.88
N CYS A 119 39.43 9.99 20.58
CA CYS A 119 40.82 10.02 20.10
C CYS A 119 41.37 11.36 19.57
N ARG A 120 40.71 12.49 19.85
CA ARG A 120 41.14 13.86 19.48
C ARG A 120 42.60 14.23 19.80
N LYS A 121 43.24 13.55 20.77
CA LYS A 121 44.58 13.87 21.27
C LYS A 121 45.61 12.75 21.08
N ASN A 122 45.18 11.52 20.84
CA ASN A 122 46.08 10.37 20.77
C ASN A 122 45.52 9.25 19.87
N TRP A 123 46.19 9.03 18.74
CA TRP A 123 45.88 7.96 17.79
C TRP A 123 46.57 6.63 18.12
N LYS A 124 47.52 6.60 19.08
CA LYS A 124 48.31 5.42 19.43
C LYS A 124 47.42 4.23 19.84
N ASP A 125 46.42 4.49 20.67
CA ASP A 125 45.58 3.46 21.28
C ASP A 125 44.19 3.38 20.61
N ALA A 126 44.00 4.08 19.49
CA ALA A 126 42.71 4.21 18.82
C ALA A 126 42.08 2.86 18.49
N LYS A 127 42.86 1.91 17.97
CA LYS A 127 42.37 0.57 17.63
C LYS A 127 41.88 -0.22 18.86
N GLU A 128 42.58 -0.14 20.00
CA GLU A 128 42.14 -0.81 21.22
C GLU A 128 40.91 -0.13 21.83
N VAL A 129 40.82 1.20 21.73
CA VAL A 129 39.63 1.97 22.14
C VAL A 129 38.40 1.56 21.30
N LEU A 130 38.57 1.39 19.98
CA LEU A 130 37.52 0.89 19.08
C LEU A 130 37.11 -0.54 19.42
N ARG A 131 38.07 -1.44 19.67
CA ARG A 131 37.79 -2.84 20.05
C ARG A 131 37.02 -2.93 21.37
N LYS A 132 37.45 -2.19 22.40
CA LYS A 132 36.75 -2.12 23.69
C LYS A 132 35.33 -1.58 23.51
N HIS A 133 35.15 -0.51 22.73
CA HIS A 133 33.83 0.03 22.44
C HIS A 133 32.93 -0.97 21.71
N GLY A 134 33.43 -1.58 20.63
CA GLY A 134 32.68 -2.58 19.84
C GLY A 134 32.28 -3.80 20.66
N SER A 135 33.08 -4.17 21.67
CA SER A 135 32.74 -5.27 22.59
C SER A 135 31.72 -4.90 23.67
N SER A 136 31.47 -3.60 23.89
CA SER A 136 30.59 -3.12 24.95
C SER A 136 29.12 -3.47 24.71
N MET A 137 28.39 -3.74 25.79
CA MET A 137 26.95 -4.07 25.71
C MET A 137 26.13 -2.94 25.09
N VAL A 138 26.50 -1.68 25.39
CA VAL A 138 25.83 -0.50 24.85
C VAL A 138 25.94 -0.44 23.33
N HIS A 139 27.11 -0.73 22.78
CA HIS A 139 27.32 -0.80 21.34
C HIS A 139 26.49 -1.94 20.71
N LYS A 140 26.56 -3.14 21.28
CA LYS A 140 25.81 -4.30 20.78
C LYS A 140 24.30 -4.06 20.76
N ASN A 141 23.75 -3.45 21.80
CA ASN A 141 22.33 -3.11 21.87
C ASN A 141 21.93 -2.04 20.85
N ALA A 142 22.80 -1.04 20.62
CA ALA A 142 22.58 -0.02 19.60
C ALA A 142 22.62 -0.62 18.19
N GLU A 143 23.56 -1.55 17.93
CA GLU A 143 23.66 -2.26 16.66
C GLU A 143 22.46 -3.17 16.41
N LEU A 144 22.00 -3.89 17.44
CA LEU A 144 20.78 -4.69 17.36
C LEU A 144 19.56 -3.80 17.04
N SER A 145 19.44 -2.66 17.73
CA SER A 145 18.35 -1.71 17.49
C SER A 145 18.36 -1.16 16.06
N ARG A 146 19.56 -0.85 15.53
CA ARG A 146 19.74 -0.42 14.14
C ARG A 146 19.33 -1.52 13.16
N CYS A 147 19.77 -2.75 13.39
CA CYS A 147 19.41 -3.90 12.57
C CYS A 147 17.90 -4.14 12.57
N THR A 148 17.24 -4.05 13.72
CA THR A 148 15.79 -4.20 13.83
C THR A 148 15.06 -3.08 13.09
N TYR A 149 15.52 -1.84 13.23
CA TYR A 149 14.93 -0.69 12.51
C TYR A 149 15.00 -0.87 10.99
N LEU A 150 16.16 -1.24 10.45
CA LEU A 150 16.34 -1.44 9.00
C LEU A 150 15.56 -2.63 8.44
N LYS A 151 15.23 -3.62 9.28
CA LYS A 151 14.40 -4.77 8.89
C LYS A 151 12.90 -4.52 9.10
N SER A 152 12.53 -3.47 9.85
CA SER A 152 11.14 -3.18 10.14
C SER A 152 10.44 -2.53 8.95
N ILE A 153 9.23 -3.00 8.65
CA ILE A 153 8.34 -2.35 7.68
C ILE A 153 7.69 -1.16 8.38
N PRO A 154 7.68 0.05 7.79
CA PRO A 154 7.01 1.21 8.38
C PRO A 154 5.56 0.91 8.75
N ILE A 155 5.09 1.44 9.88
CA ILE A 155 3.72 1.21 10.36
C ILE A 155 2.69 1.66 9.31
N SER A 156 2.94 2.77 8.61
CA SER A 156 2.09 3.24 7.51
C SER A 156 1.91 2.16 6.43
N GLN A 157 3.00 1.55 5.98
CA GLN A 157 2.96 0.48 4.99
C GLN A 157 2.27 -0.78 5.51
N GLN A 158 2.41 -1.09 6.81
CA GLN A 158 1.65 -2.18 7.43
C GLN A 158 0.14 -1.89 7.42
N LEU A 159 -0.27 -0.67 7.78
CA LEU A 159 -1.67 -0.25 7.75
C LEU A 159 -2.26 -0.26 6.33
N ASP A 160 -1.50 0.22 5.34
CA ASP A 160 -1.93 0.21 3.94
C ASP A 160 -2.11 -1.24 3.44
N SER A 161 -1.18 -2.13 3.79
CA SER A 161 -1.28 -3.54 3.43
C SER A 161 -2.47 -4.23 4.09
N ALA A 162 -2.75 -3.90 5.36
CA ALA A 162 -3.91 -4.42 6.08
C ALA A 162 -5.23 -3.92 5.47
N ALA A 163 -5.31 -2.61 5.16
CA ALA A 163 -6.47 -2.01 4.50
C ALA A 163 -6.71 -2.62 3.12
N ALA A 164 -5.65 -2.82 2.32
CA ALA A 164 -5.73 -3.48 1.03
C ALA A 164 -6.18 -4.94 1.16
N ALA A 165 -5.70 -5.68 2.16
CA ALA A 165 -6.14 -7.05 2.42
C ALA A 165 -7.62 -7.09 2.83
N SER A 166 -8.07 -6.22 3.74
CA SER A 166 -9.48 -6.13 4.14
C SER A 166 -10.38 -5.77 2.96
N LYS A 167 -9.95 -4.87 2.08
CA LYS A 167 -10.68 -4.53 0.85
C LYS A 167 -10.81 -5.75 -0.06
N ARG A 168 -9.72 -6.49 -0.30
CA ARG A 168 -9.76 -7.72 -1.13
C ARG A 168 -10.75 -8.75 -0.61
N VAL A 169 -10.78 -8.99 0.69
CA VAL A 169 -11.74 -9.92 1.31
C VAL A 169 -13.18 -9.44 1.11
N ARG A 170 -13.43 -8.14 1.27
CA ARG A 170 -14.75 -7.55 1.02
C ARG A 170 -15.18 -7.69 -0.44
N ASP A 171 -14.29 -7.36 -1.37
CA ASP A 171 -14.56 -7.43 -2.81
C ASP A 171 -14.83 -8.88 -3.25
N GLN A 172 -14.06 -9.84 -2.72
CA GLN A 172 -14.27 -11.26 -2.96
C GLN A 172 -15.65 -11.72 -2.46
N LYS A 173 -16.03 -11.34 -1.24
CA LYS A 173 -17.34 -11.66 -0.67
C LYS A 173 -18.49 -11.01 -1.46
N GLN A 174 -18.31 -9.78 -1.92
CA GLN A 174 -19.30 -9.11 -2.77
C GLN A 174 -19.47 -9.86 -4.10
N GLN A 175 -18.39 -10.31 -4.71
CA GLN A 175 -18.43 -11.06 -5.95
C GLN A 175 -19.12 -12.43 -5.76
N GLU A 176 -18.84 -13.11 -4.66
CA GLU A 176 -19.50 -14.36 -4.30
C GLU A 176 -21.01 -14.16 -4.13
N ASN A 177 -21.43 -13.15 -3.36
CA ASN A 177 -22.84 -12.81 -3.19
C ASN A 177 -23.55 -12.48 -4.51
N LYS A 178 -22.88 -11.75 -5.42
CA LYS A 178 -23.41 -11.46 -6.77
C LYS A 178 -23.60 -12.75 -7.57
N ASN A 179 -22.65 -13.68 -7.50
CA ASN A 179 -22.73 -14.95 -8.20
C ASN A 179 -23.86 -15.84 -7.64
N ILE A 180 -24.10 -15.81 -6.34
CA ILE A 180 -25.24 -16.49 -5.70
C ILE A 180 -26.56 -15.88 -6.18
N MET A 181 -26.70 -14.55 -6.09
CA MET A 181 -27.90 -13.85 -6.52
C MET A 181 -28.22 -14.08 -7.99
N ARG A 182 -27.21 -14.12 -8.87
CA ARG A 182 -27.42 -14.43 -10.29
C ARG A 182 -28.12 -15.77 -10.47
N ARG A 183 -27.63 -16.82 -9.81
CA ARG A 183 -28.23 -18.17 -9.92
C ARG A 183 -29.66 -18.22 -9.38
N ILE A 184 -29.93 -17.52 -8.28
CA ILE A 184 -31.29 -17.43 -7.72
C ILE A 184 -32.23 -16.72 -8.71
N ILE A 185 -31.78 -15.59 -9.29
CA ILE A 185 -32.53 -14.86 -10.31
C ILE A 185 -32.78 -15.76 -11.53
N ASP A 186 -31.78 -16.50 -12.00
CA ASP A 186 -31.91 -17.40 -13.15
C ASP A 186 -33.00 -18.46 -12.91
N VAL A 187 -33.08 -19.03 -11.70
CA VAL A 187 -34.13 -19.99 -11.34
C VAL A 187 -35.51 -19.32 -11.32
N VAL A 188 -35.64 -18.14 -10.71
CA VAL A 188 -36.91 -17.38 -10.69
C VAL A 188 -37.37 -17.07 -12.11
N LEU A 189 -36.48 -16.56 -12.96
CA LEU A 189 -36.80 -16.23 -14.35
C LEU A 189 -37.11 -17.46 -15.19
N LEU A 190 -36.42 -18.59 -14.96
CA LEU A 190 -36.73 -19.85 -15.63
C LEU A 190 -38.16 -20.30 -15.33
N LEU A 191 -38.55 -20.28 -14.05
CA LEU A 191 -39.88 -20.70 -13.62
C LEU A 191 -40.96 -19.75 -14.14
N ALA A 192 -40.73 -18.44 -14.06
CA ALA A 192 -41.64 -17.43 -14.59
C ALA A 192 -41.85 -17.58 -16.10
N ARG A 193 -40.77 -17.70 -16.87
CA ARG A 193 -40.81 -17.85 -18.34
C ARG A 193 -41.50 -19.13 -18.79
N THR A 194 -41.41 -20.19 -18.00
CA THR A 194 -42.04 -21.48 -18.30
C THR A 194 -43.40 -21.67 -17.63
N SER A 195 -43.93 -20.61 -16.99
CA SER A 195 -45.21 -20.61 -16.28
C SER A 195 -45.34 -21.69 -15.21
N HIS A 196 -44.23 -22.07 -14.56
CA HIS A 196 -44.25 -23.01 -13.45
C HIS A 196 -44.43 -22.28 -12.11
N PRO A 197 -45.16 -22.89 -11.15
CA PRO A 197 -45.26 -22.32 -9.81
C PRO A 197 -43.90 -22.32 -9.13
N LEU A 198 -43.56 -21.20 -8.48
CA LEU A 198 -42.34 -21.11 -7.68
C LEU A 198 -42.49 -21.87 -6.37
N ARG A 199 -43.66 -21.75 -5.74
CA ARG A 199 -43.90 -22.11 -4.34
C ARG A 199 -44.64 -23.44 -4.18
N GLY A 200 -44.33 -24.11 -3.08
CA GLY A 200 -45.06 -25.29 -2.63
C GLY A 200 -46.26 -24.91 -1.76
N HIS A 201 -47.14 -25.88 -1.50
CA HIS A 201 -48.17 -25.70 -0.47
C HIS A 201 -47.57 -25.66 0.94
N ASP A 202 -46.49 -26.43 1.14
CA ASP A 202 -45.72 -26.50 2.37
C ASP A 202 -44.22 -26.43 2.04
N GLU A 203 -43.56 -25.35 2.46
CA GLU A 203 -42.13 -25.10 2.27
C GLU A 203 -41.31 -25.38 3.55
N SER A 204 -41.89 -26.09 4.52
CA SER A 204 -41.18 -26.55 5.72
C SER A 204 -40.04 -27.51 5.39
N ASP A 205 -39.05 -27.63 6.28
CA ASP A 205 -37.89 -28.49 6.06
C ASP A 205 -38.28 -29.98 6.02
N GLU A 206 -39.40 -30.35 6.64
CA GLU A 206 -39.96 -31.70 6.67
C GLU A 206 -40.84 -32.02 5.44
N SER A 207 -41.17 -31.04 4.62
CA SER A 207 -41.99 -31.24 3.43
C SER A 207 -41.25 -32.04 2.35
N LEU A 208 -41.95 -32.99 1.73
CA LEU A 208 -41.46 -33.77 0.59
C LEU A 208 -41.47 -32.99 -0.74
N ASN A 209 -42.17 -31.85 -0.78
CA ASN A 209 -42.24 -30.99 -1.95
C ASN A 209 -42.34 -29.54 -1.49
N LYS A 210 -41.18 -28.90 -1.39
CA LYS A 210 -41.06 -27.50 -0.92
C LYS A 210 -41.37 -26.47 -2.00
N GLY A 211 -41.85 -26.90 -3.17
CA GLY A 211 -42.02 -26.04 -4.32
C GLY A 211 -40.81 -26.02 -5.23
N LEU A 212 -41.07 -25.82 -6.52
CA LEU A 212 -40.08 -26.04 -7.56
C LEU A 212 -38.85 -25.12 -7.45
N PHE A 213 -39.03 -23.91 -6.93
CA PHE A 213 -37.92 -22.99 -6.67
C PHE A 213 -36.91 -23.54 -5.66
N LEU A 214 -37.38 -24.03 -4.51
CA LEU A 214 -36.52 -24.58 -3.47
C LEU A 214 -35.87 -25.90 -3.93
N GLU A 215 -36.64 -26.78 -4.57
CA GLU A 215 -36.15 -28.06 -5.11
C GLU A 215 -35.05 -27.86 -6.17
N ILE A 216 -35.19 -26.86 -7.04
CA ILE A 216 -34.15 -26.54 -8.04
C ILE A 216 -32.91 -25.97 -7.36
N LEU A 217 -33.04 -25.12 -6.34
CA LEU A 217 -31.89 -24.61 -5.60
C LEU A 217 -31.15 -25.72 -4.84
N GLU A 218 -31.88 -26.66 -4.23
CA GLU A 218 -31.31 -27.85 -3.60
C GLU A 218 -30.60 -28.75 -4.64
N LEU A 219 -31.19 -28.93 -5.81
CA LEU A 219 -30.55 -29.61 -6.95
C LEU A 219 -29.27 -28.90 -7.40
N LEU A 220 -29.29 -27.57 -7.56
CA LEU A 220 -28.11 -26.78 -7.93
C LEU A 220 -27.01 -26.89 -6.88
N GLY A 221 -27.35 -26.94 -5.60
CA GLY A 221 -26.40 -27.17 -4.51
C GLY A 221 -25.65 -28.51 -4.62
N ARG A 222 -26.18 -29.51 -5.32
CA ARG A 222 -25.44 -30.77 -5.56
C ARG A 222 -24.29 -30.63 -6.55
N TYR A 223 -24.32 -29.61 -7.41
CA TYR A 223 -23.32 -29.38 -8.45
C TYR A 223 -22.53 -28.08 -8.26
N ASP A 224 -23.04 -27.15 -7.46
CA ASP A 224 -22.43 -25.85 -7.18
C ASP A 224 -22.18 -25.69 -5.68
N GLU A 225 -20.92 -25.87 -5.30
CA GLU A 225 -20.48 -25.75 -3.90
C GLU A 225 -20.74 -24.35 -3.31
N THR A 226 -20.80 -23.30 -4.14
CA THR A 226 -21.09 -21.93 -3.69
C THR A 226 -22.54 -21.83 -3.24
N ILE A 227 -23.48 -22.37 -4.02
CA ILE A 227 -24.90 -22.39 -3.67
C ILE A 227 -25.12 -23.29 -2.46
N LYS A 228 -24.51 -24.48 -2.43
CA LYS A 228 -24.61 -25.39 -1.29
C LYS A 228 -24.22 -24.72 0.01
N LYS A 229 -23.01 -24.15 0.06
CA LYS A 229 -22.50 -23.45 1.25
C LYS A 229 -23.39 -22.26 1.64
N HIS A 230 -23.92 -21.54 0.67
CA HIS A 230 -24.83 -20.42 0.94
C HIS A 230 -26.14 -20.91 1.57
N LEU A 231 -26.78 -21.93 1.02
CA LEU A 231 -28.03 -22.47 1.56
C LEU A 231 -27.84 -23.04 2.97
N GLU A 232 -26.73 -23.73 3.23
CA GLU A 232 -26.43 -24.33 4.53
C GLU A 232 -26.03 -23.29 5.59
N ASN A 233 -25.12 -22.37 5.26
CA ASN A 233 -24.44 -21.53 6.24
C ASN A 233 -25.00 -20.09 6.35
N SER A 234 -25.78 -19.62 5.38
CA SER A 234 -26.31 -18.26 5.44
C SER A 234 -27.39 -18.12 6.49
N ALA A 235 -27.38 -16.97 7.18
CA ALA A 235 -28.44 -16.57 8.09
C ALA A 235 -29.78 -16.54 7.34
N ARG A 236 -30.89 -16.82 8.04
CA ARG A 236 -32.22 -16.96 7.44
C ARG A 236 -32.61 -15.77 6.55
N ASN A 237 -32.29 -14.55 6.97
CA ASN A 237 -32.56 -13.31 6.22
C ASN A 237 -31.62 -13.08 5.02
N ALA A 238 -30.54 -13.84 4.90
CA ALA A 238 -29.55 -13.74 3.83
C ALA A 238 -29.56 -14.98 2.92
N ARG A 239 -30.49 -15.93 3.09
CA ARG A 239 -30.62 -17.07 2.17
C ARG A 239 -31.19 -16.67 0.81
N TYR A 240 -31.97 -15.58 0.76
CA TYR A 240 -32.64 -15.06 -0.44
C TYR A 240 -33.66 -16.04 -1.06
N THR A 241 -34.23 -16.91 -0.23
CA THR A 241 -35.17 -17.94 -0.68
C THR A 241 -36.64 -17.63 -0.35
N SER A 242 -36.90 -16.55 0.41
CA SER A 242 -38.26 -16.25 0.89
C SER A 242 -39.21 -15.85 -0.25
N PRO A 243 -40.53 -16.06 -0.06
CA PRO A 243 -41.57 -15.58 -0.96
C PRO A 243 -41.43 -14.11 -1.35
N ASP A 244 -41.08 -13.24 -0.38
CA ASP A 244 -40.91 -11.81 -0.61
C ASP A 244 -39.76 -11.51 -1.57
N ILE A 245 -38.60 -12.16 -1.40
CA ILE A 245 -37.46 -11.99 -2.30
C ILE A 245 -37.78 -12.50 -3.70
N GLN A 246 -38.50 -13.62 -3.82
CA GLN A 246 -38.98 -14.10 -5.12
C GLN A 246 -39.87 -13.05 -5.80
N ASN A 247 -40.79 -12.43 -5.07
CA ASN A 247 -41.66 -11.36 -5.60
C ASN A 247 -40.87 -10.10 -5.99
N ASP A 248 -39.87 -9.71 -5.20
CA ASP A 248 -39.01 -8.54 -5.51
C ASP A 248 -38.23 -8.76 -6.81
N ILE A 249 -37.72 -9.97 -7.03
CA ILE A 249 -37.03 -10.35 -8.27
C ILE A 249 -38.02 -10.29 -9.45
N LEU A 250 -39.21 -10.87 -9.30
CA LEU A 250 -40.25 -10.83 -10.34
C LEU A 250 -40.67 -9.40 -10.67
N SER A 251 -40.86 -8.56 -9.66
CA SER A 251 -41.25 -7.15 -9.84
C SER A 251 -40.15 -6.36 -10.55
N SER A 252 -38.88 -6.60 -10.19
CA SER A 252 -37.73 -5.98 -10.86
C SER A 252 -37.63 -6.40 -12.33
N ALA A 253 -37.85 -7.69 -12.62
CA ALA A 253 -37.87 -8.22 -13.98
C ALA A 253 -39.03 -7.63 -14.79
N GLN A 254 -40.22 -7.55 -14.20
CA GLN A 254 -41.41 -6.93 -14.79
C GLN A 254 -41.14 -5.48 -15.16
N GLU A 255 -40.52 -4.67 -14.29
CA GLU A 255 -40.21 -3.27 -14.58
C GLU A 255 -39.29 -3.14 -15.81
N VAL A 256 -38.25 -3.95 -15.89
CA VAL A 256 -37.31 -3.95 -17.02
C VAL A 256 -38.01 -4.36 -18.32
N ILE A 257 -38.78 -5.45 -18.29
CA ILE A 257 -39.51 -5.97 -19.46
C ILE A 257 -40.54 -4.95 -19.94
N LEU A 258 -41.36 -4.39 -19.03
CA LEU A 258 -42.37 -3.41 -19.39
C LEU A 258 -41.75 -2.13 -19.96
N LYS A 259 -40.60 -1.70 -19.43
CA LYS A 259 -39.89 -0.55 -19.97
C LYS A 259 -39.44 -0.79 -21.41
N GLU A 260 -38.89 -1.97 -21.70
CA GLU A 260 -38.46 -2.31 -23.06
C GLU A 260 -39.65 -2.40 -24.03
N ILE A 261 -40.69 -3.16 -23.66
CA ILE A 261 -41.92 -3.27 -24.46
C ILE A 261 -42.54 -1.89 -24.70
N SER A 262 -42.56 -1.01 -23.69
CA SER A 262 -43.09 0.35 -23.83
C SER A 262 -42.29 1.17 -24.85
N LEU A 263 -40.97 1.01 -24.90
CA LEU A 263 -40.14 1.67 -25.90
C LEU A 263 -40.43 1.12 -27.30
N GLU A 264 -40.55 -0.19 -27.45
CA GLU A 264 -40.88 -0.83 -28.72
C GLU A 264 -42.25 -0.39 -29.25
N VAL A 265 -43.28 -0.39 -28.41
CA VAL A 265 -44.64 0.04 -28.77
C VAL A 265 -44.66 1.51 -29.20
N ASN A 266 -43.90 2.38 -28.53
CA ASN A 266 -43.85 3.81 -28.86
C ASN A 266 -43.09 4.10 -30.17
N ASP A 267 -42.14 3.24 -30.54
CA ASP A 267 -41.35 3.35 -31.78
C ASP A 267 -42.06 2.69 -32.98
N ALA A 268 -43.02 1.80 -32.73
CA ALA A 268 -43.70 1.05 -33.76
C ALA A 268 -44.54 1.96 -34.68
N PRO A 269 -44.45 1.79 -36.02
CA PRO A 269 -45.21 2.61 -36.97
C PRO A 269 -46.71 2.32 -36.92
N PHE A 270 -47.09 1.11 -36.51
CA PHE A 270 -48.47 0.66 -36.39
C PHE A 270 -48.66 -0.11 -35.09
N VAL A 271 -49.72 0.24 -34.37
CA VAL A 271 -50.15 -0.43 -33.14
C VAL A 271 -51.64 -0.74 -33.25
N SER A 272 -52.02 -1.93 -32.81
CA SER A 272 -53.42 -2.35 -32.68
C SER A 272 -53.70 -2.70 -31.23
N VAL A 273 -54.83 -2.24 -30.72
CA VAL A 273 -55.34 -2.62 -29.39
C VAL A 273 -56.60 -3.45 -29.58
N ILE A 274 -56.60 -4.65 -29.01
CA ILE A 274 -57.76 -5.53 -28.96
C ILE A 274 -58.21 -5.57 -27.50
N MET A 275 -59.49 -5.33 -27.27
CA MET A 275 -60.10 -5.45 -25.96
C MET A 275 -61.25 -6.44 -26.08
N ASP A 276 -61.22 -7.47 -25.24
CA ASP A 276 -62.29 -8.46 -25.14
C ASP A 276 -62.74 -8.59 -23.69
N GLU A 277 -64.02 -8.86 -23.50
CA GLU A 277 -64.64 -8.90 -22.17
C GLU A 277 -65.44 -10.18 -22.01
N ALA A 278 -65.22 -10.86 -20.89
CA ALA A 278 -65.93 -12.07 -20.53
C ALA A 278 -66.47 -11.96 -19.10
N THR A 279 -67.75 -12.30 -18.93
CA THR A 279 -68.37 -12.41 -17.60
C THR A 279 -68.19 -13.83 -17.08
N ASP A 280 -67.61 -13.98 -15.90
CA ASP A 280 -67.45 -15.28 -15.27
C ASP A 280 -68.75 -15.79 -14.60
N VAL A 281 -68.73 -17.04 -14.14
CA VAL A 281 -69.88 -17.70 -13.48
C VAL A 281 -70.28 -17.06 -12.14
N THR A 282 -69.45 -16.16 -11.61
CA THR A 282 -69.73 -15.36 -10.40
C THR A 282 -70.25 -13.97 -10.73
N HIS A 283 -70.56 -13.71 -12.00
CA HIS A 283 -71.01 -12.41 -12.53
C HIS A 283 -69.96 -11.29 -12.41
N HIS A 284 -68.68 -11.64 -12.31
CA HIS A 284 -67.61 -10.66 -12.43
C HIS A 284 -67.16 -10.54 -13.88
N GLU A 285 -67.12 -9.31 -14.37
CA GLU A 285 -66.57 -8.98 -15.69
C GLU A 285 -65.04 -8.95 -15.63
N GLN A 286 -64.40 -9.64 -16.58
CA GLN A 286 -62.95 -9.61 -16.78
C GLN A 286 -62.67 -9.10 -18.19
N ALA A 287 -61.89 -8.02 -18.30
CA ALA A 287 -61.46 -7.45 -19.57
C ALA A 287 -60.00 -7.82 -19.84
N ALA A 288 -59.73 -8.38 -21.02
CA ALA A 288 -58.39 -8.63 -21.53
C ALA A 288 -58.02 -7.54 -22.55
N ILE A 289 -56.91 -6.85 -22.33
CA ILE A 289 -56.34 -5.88 -23.27
C ILE A 289 -55.09 -6.49 -23.89
N ILE A 290 -55.06 -6.57 -25.21
CA ILE A 290 -53.94 -7.08 -26.00
C ILE A 290 -53.42 -5.96 -26.88
N VAL A 291 -52.15 -5.62 -26.73
CA VAL A 291 -51.44 -4.68 -27.60
C VAL A 291 -50.63 -5.49 -28.62
N ARG A 292 -50.83 -5.23 -29.90
CA ARG A 292 -50.04 -5.79 -31.01
C ARG A 292 -49.32 -4.66 -31.72
N TYR A 293 -48.03 -4.84 -31.99
CA TYR A 293 -47.21 -3.86 -32.68
C TYR A 293 -46.26 -4.59 -33.63
N VAL A 294 -45.75 -3.87 -34.62
CA VAL A 294 -44.73 -4.38 -35.55
C VAL A 294 -43.36 -4.00 -34.99
N ASP A 295 -42.49 -4.99 -34.80
CA ASP A 295 -41.12 -4.78 -34.34
C ASP A 295 -40.23 -4.15 -35.44
N LYS A 296 -38.98 -3.86 -35.10
CA LYS A 296 -38.02 -3.22 -36.03
C LYS A 296 -37.65 -4.10 -37.22
N ASP A 297 -37.81 -5.41 -37.09
CA ASP A 297 -37.55 -6.39 -38.15
C ASP A 297 -38.81 -6.63 -39.01
N MET A 298 -39.86 -5.80 -38.82
CA MET A 298 -41.15 -5.89 -39.49
C MET A 298 -41.91 -7.20 -39.20
N THR A 299 -41.67 -7.77 -38.00
CA THR A 299 -42.37 -8.95 -37.48
C THR A 299 -43.46 -8.50 -36.51
N ILE A 300 -44.58 -9.25 -36.44
CA ILE A 300 -45.69 -9.03 -35.50
C ILE A 300 -45.57 -10.02 -34.35
#